data_AF-A0A945H943-F1
#
_entry.id   AF-A0A945H943-F1
#
_cell.length_a   1.000
_cell.length_b   1.000
_cell.length_c   1.000
_cell.angle_alpha   90.00
_cell.angle_beta   90.00
_cell.angle_gamma   90.00
#
_symmetry.space_group_name_H-M   'P 1'
#
loop_
_entity.id
_entity.type
_entity.pdbx_description
1 polymer ?
#
loop_
_entity_poly.entity_id
_entity_poly.type
_entity_poly.pdbx_seq_one_letter_code
_entity_poly.pdbx_strand_id
1 'polypeptide(L)'
;MNENEIQLKVQALVDGELTGREAEELLSRLESDAGLKALHTRLTVVRGLMADAELPRRLPESGDFHWSQISKAIEREERQAKHMARPASGANWLRRWVLPLAGIACLVLVLSLQQTTMPDLEILLSSDHELELSIEDIDVMTFNTGDDNMSVVWLDYSIDLQQDGIDLWLD
;
A
#
# COMPACT_ATOMS: atom_id res chain seq x y z
N MET A 1 -8.57 -7.04 -32.27
CA MET A 1 -9.22 -6.97 -30.95
C MET A 1 -9.10 -8.35 -30.34
N ASN A 2 -8.49 -8.46 -29.16
CA ASN A 2 -8.40 -9.74 -28.46
C ASN A 2 -9.79 -10.13 -27.96
N GLU A 3 -10.11 -11.42 -27.88
CA GLU A 3 -11.44 -11.90 -27.46
C GLU A 3 -11.83 -11.36 -26.07
N ASN A 4 -10.86 -11.30 -25.15
CA ASN A 4 -11.02 -10.72 -23.82
C ASN A 4 -11.40 -9.22 -23.85
N GLU A 5 -10.78 -8.46 -24.75
CA GLU A 5 -11.07 -7.02 -24.91
C GLU A 5 -12.51 -6.79 -25.37
N ILE A 6 -13.04 -7.66 -26.24
CA ILE A 6 -14.44 -7.61 -26.68
C ILE A 6 -15.38 -7.91 -25.50
N GLN A 7 -15.06 -8.91 -24.69
CA GLN A 7 -15.86 -9.26 -23.51
C GLN A 7 -15.91 -8.10 -22.50
N LEU A 8 -14.78 -7.43 -22.24
CA LEU A 8 -14.73 -6.25 -21.37
C LEU A 8 -15.56 -5.10 -21.92
N LYS A 9 -15.54 -4.86 -23.25
CA LYS A 9 -16.39 -3.84 -23.88
C LYS A 9 -17.87 -4.18 -23.77
N VAL A 10 -18.24 -5.46 -23.89
CA VAL A 10 -19.63 -5.90 -23.66
C VAL A 10 -20.04 -5.70 -22.20
N GLN A 11 -19.14 -5.96 -21.24
CA GLN A 11 -19.40 -5.66 -19.84
C GLN A 11 -19.58 -4.16 -19.60
N ALA A 12 -18.67 -3.32 -20.10
CA ALA A 12 -18.79 -1.87 -19.99
C ALA A 12 -20.08 -1.33 -20.61
N LEU A 13 -20.55 -1.93 -21.70
CA LEU A 13 -21.85 -1.61 -22.30
C LEU A 13 -23.02 -1.97 -21.38
N VAL A 14 -22.98 -3.14 -20.72
CA VAL A 14 -24.00 -3.56 -19.76
C VAL A 14 -23.97 -2.71 -18.49
N ASP A 15 -22.79 -2.26 -18.06
CA ASP A 15 -22.63 -1.40 -16.87
C ASP A 15 -22.99 0.07 -17.16
N GLY A 16 -23.09 0.47 -18.44
CA GLY A 16 -23.43 1.83 -18.87
C GLY A 16 -22.22 2.76 -19.01
N GLU A 17 -21.02 2.23 -18.83
CA GLU A 17 -19.74 2.95 -18.95
C GLU A 17 -19.33 3.18 -20.42
N LEU A 18 -19.85 2.37 -21.36
CA LEU A 18 -19.63 2.55 -22.79
C LEU A 18 -20.73 3.41 -23.41
N THR A 19 -20.38 4.57 -23.97
CA THR A 19 -21.33 5.52 -24.57
C THR A 19 -20.87 6.04 -25.94
N GLY A 20 -21.81 6.62 -26.70
CA GLY A 20 -21.54 7.23 -28.00
C GLY A 20 -21.22 6.22 -29.10
N ARG A 21 -20.31 6.60 -30.01
CA ARG A 21 -20.01 5.84 -31.24
C ARG A 21 -19.55 4.41 -30.98
N GLU A 22 -18.80 4.17 -29.91
CA GLU A 22 -18.28 2.83 -29.60
C GLU A 22 -19.38 1.87 -29.12
N ALA A 23 -20.39 2.39 -28.41
CA ALA A 23 -21.54 1.60 -28.01
C ALA A 23 -22.38 1.19 -29.22
N GLU A 24 -22.61 2.12 -30.17
CA GLU A 24 -23.35 1.83 -31.40
C GLU A 24 -22.63 0.80 -32.29
N GLU A 25 -21.30 0.93 -32.44
CA GLU A 25 -20.48 -0.01 -33.20
C GLU A 25 -20.51 -1.41 -32.56
N LEU A 26 -20.45 -1.50 -31.24
CA LEU A 26 -20.54 -2.77 -30.52
C LEU A 26 -21.94 -3.38 -30.65
N LEU A 27 -23.00 -2.59 -30.53
CA LEU A 27 -24.38 -3.05 -30.71
C LEU A 27 -24.62 -3.61 -32.11
N SER A 28 -24.14 -2.94 -33.16
CA SER A 28 -24.20 -3.46 -34.53
C SER A 28 -23.47 -4.80 -34.66
N ARG A 29 -22.33 -4.95 -33.97
CA ARG A 29 -21.59 -6.21 -33.95
C ARG A 29 -22.33 -7.33 -33.20
N LEU A 30 -23.02 -7.02 -32.10
CA LEU A 30 -23.86 -7.99 -31.38
C LEU A 30 -24.98 -8.55 -32.26
N GLU A 31 -25.48 -7.79 -33.24
CA GLU A 31 -26.50 -8.30 -34.17
C GLU A 31 -25.95 -9.40 -35.08
N SER A 32 -24.67 -9.31 -35.43
CA SER A 32 -23.98 -10.27 -36.32
C SER A 32 -23.39 -11.49 -35.59
N ASP A 33 -23.16 -11.38 -34.28
CA ASP A 33 -22.46 -12.40 -33.49
C ASP A 33 -23.36 -12.99 -32.40
N ALA A 34 -23.78 -14.24 -32.59
CA ALA A 34 -24.65 -14.96 -31.67
C ALA A 34 -23.99 -15.20 -30.29
N GLY A 35 -22.66 -15.35 -30.22
CA GLY A 35 -21.92 -15.55 -28.98
C GLY A 35 -21.90 -14.29 -28.12
N LEU A 36 -21.62 -13.14 -28.75
CA LEU A 36 -21.65 -11.84 -28.05
C LEU A 36 -23.06 -11.46 -27.59
N LYS A 37 -24.08 -11.76 -28.40
CA LYS A 37 -25.48 -11.56 -28.02
C LYS A 37 -25.88 -12.40 -26.80
N ALA A 38 -25.44 -13.67 -26.76
CA ALA A 38 -25.69 -14.55 -25.62
C ALA A 38 -24.98 -14.04 -24.35
N LEU A 39 -23.74 -13.58 -24.47
CA LEU A 39 -22.98 -12.97 -23.37
C LEU A 39 -23.67 -11.73 -22.82
N HIS A 40 -24.03 -10.78 -23.69
CA HIS A 40 -24.73 -9.55 -23.31
C HIS A 40 -26.05 -9.84 -22.60
N THR A 41 -26.83 -10.79 -23.12
CA THR A 41 -28.10 -11.20 -22.51
C THR A 41 -27.86 -11.77 -21.10
N ARG A 42 -26.86 -12.65 -20.94
CA ARG A 42 -26.51 -13.23 -19.64
C ARG A 42 -26.09 -12.16 -18.63
N LEU A 43 -25.22 -11.25 -19.03
CA LEU A 43 -24.75 -10.16 -18.16
C LEU A 43 -25.91 -9.23 -17.76
N THR A 44 -26.81 -8.92 -18.69
CA THR A 44 -28.01 -8.12 -18.40
C THR A 44 -28.91 -8.79 -17.36
N VAL A 45 -29.10 -10.11 -17.47
CA VAL A 45 -29.87 -10.90 -16.49
C VAL A 45 -29.19 -10.88 -15.11
N VAL A 46 -27.87 -11.10 -15.06
CA VAL A 46 -27.11 -11.05 -13.79
C VAL A 46 -27.22 -9.68 -13.14
N ARG A 47 -27.07 -8.59 -13.91
CA ARG A 47 -27.25 -7.22 -13.41
C ARG A 47 -28.64 -7.01 -12.80
N GLY A 48 -29.68 -7.54 -13.46
CA GLY A 48 -31.05 -7.50 -12.93
C GLY A 48 -31.21 -8.25 -11.61
N LEU A 49 -30.67 -9.46 -11.52
CA LEU A 49 -30.68 -10.26 -10.28
C LEU A 49 -29.93 -9.57 -9.13
N MET A 50 -28.82 -8.91 -9.43
CA MET A 50 -28.05 -8.13 -8.44
C MET A 50 -28.84 -6.91 -7.98
N ALA A 51 -29.42 -6.16 -8.90
CA ALA A 51 -30.25 -4.99 -8.57
C ALA A 51 -31.46 -5.34 -7.68
N ASP A 52 -32.07 -6.51 -7.88
CA ASP A 52 -33.18 -7.00 -7.04
C ASP A 52 -32.70 -7.50 -5.67
N ALA A 53 -31.46 -7.98 -5.57
CA ALA A 53 -30.85 -8.46 -4.33
C ALA A 53 -30.21 -7.33 -3.48
N GLU A 54 -29.99 -6.15 -4.07
CA GLU A 54 -29.46 -5.00 -3.37
C GLU A 54 -30.50 -4.47 -2.37
N LEU A 55 -30.18 -4.62 -1.07
CA LEU A 55 -31.01 -4.09 -0.01
C LEU A 55 -31.04 -2.56 -0.15
N PRO A 56 -32.21 -1.92 -0.36
CA PRO A 56 -32.28 -0.49 -0.59
C PRO A 56 -31.90 0.26 0.68
N ARG A 57 -30.60 0.59 0.83
CA ARG A 57 -30.11 1.47 1.89
C ARG A 57 -30.24 2.91 1.40
N ARG A 58 -31.29 3.57 1.83
CA ARG A 58 -31.36 5.03 1.69
C ARG A 58 -30.38 5.64 2.68
N LEU A 59 -29.40 6.38 2.17
CA LEU A 59 -28.64 7.28 3.02
C LEU A 59 -29.58 8.42 3.49
N PRO A 60 -29.44 8.89 4.74
CA PRO A 60 -30.25 9.96 5.28
C PRO A 60 -30.00 11.30 4.57
N GLU A 61 -28.77 11.50 4.09
CA GLU A 61 -28.33 12.69 3.37
C GLU A 61 -28.10 12.37 1.88
N SER A 62 -28.07 13.41 1.04
CA SER A 62 -27.78 13.23 -0.39
C SER A 62 -26.34 12.75 -0.62
N GLY A 63 -26.10 12.04 -1.72
CA GLY A 63 -24.74 11.64 -2.11
C GLY A 63 -23.78 12.82 -2.23
N ASP A 64 -24.27 13.95 -2.77
CA ASP A 64 -23.49 15.19 -2.91
C ASP A 64 -22.99 15.74 -1.57
N PHE A 65 -23.79 15.60 -0.49
CA PHE A 65 -23.35 15.99 0.84
C PHE A 65 -22.12 15.18 1.27
N HIS A 66 -22.16 13.85 1.12
CA HIS A 66 -21.05 12.97 1.46
C HIS A 66 -19.82 13.22 0.57
N TRP A 67 -20.00 13.36 -0.74
CA TRP A 67 -18.90 13.70 -1.65
C TRP A 67 -18.25 15.04 -1.31
N SER A 68 -19.04 16.03 -0.88
CA SER A 68 -18.50 17.31 -0.42
C SER A 68 -17.68 17.20 0.88
N GLN A 69 -18.01 16.24 1.74
CA GLN A 69 -17.25 16.00 2.97
C GLN A 69 -15.95 15.26 2.69
N ILE A 70 -15.99 14.29 1.78
CA ILE A 70 -14.80 13.55 1.31
C ILE A 70 -13.82 14.53 0.65
N SER A 71 -14.29 15.38 -0.27
CA SER A 71 -13.41 16.36 -0.94
C SER A 71 -12.77 17.33 0.05
N LYS A 72 -13.54 17.85 1.02
CA LYS A 72 -13.01 18.71 2.10
C LYS A 72 -12.02 17.99 2.99
N ALA A 73 -12.23 16.70 3.27
CA ALA A 73 -11.32 15.91 4.09
C ALA A 73 -9.97 15.74 3.39
N ILE A 74 -9.99 15.37 2.11
CA ILE A 74 -8.79 15.24 1.28
C ILE A 74 -8.04 16.57 1.20
N GLU A 75 -8.74 17.68 0.93
CA GLU A 75 -8.11 19.00 0.86
C GLU A 75 -7.46 19.42 2.19
N ARG A 76 -8.08 19.08 3.32
CA ARG A 76 -7.49 19.33 4.65
C ARG A 76 -6.23 18.52 4.87
N GLU A 77 -6.25 17.24 4.50
CA GLU A 77 -5.11 16.34 4.63
C GLU A 77 -3.94 16.79 3.75
N GLU A 78 -4.20 17.16 2.49
CA GLU A 78 -3.17 17.72 1.61
C GLU A 78 -2.54 19.01 2.18
N ARG A 79 -3.36 19.91 2.74
CA ARG A 79 -2.85 21.12 3.38
C ARG A 79 -1.98 20.78 4.59
N GLN A 80 -2.38 19.81 5.41
CA GLN A 80 -1.59 19.35 6.56
C GLN A 80 -0.27 18.70 6.13
N ALA A 81 -0.29 17.84 5.10
CA ALA A 81 0.90 17.25 4.51
C ALA A 81 1.86 18.32 3.99
N LYS A 82 1.36 19.34 3.28
CA LYS A 82 2.15 20.50 2.83
C LYS A 82 2.73 21.32 3.99
N HIS A 83 2.01 21.43 5.11
CA HIS A 83 2.51 22.10 6.31
C HIS A 83 3.60 21.29 7.03
N MET A 84 3.51 19.96 7.07
CA MET A 84 4.54 19.08 7.64
C MET A 84 5.79 18.97 6.75
N ALA A 85 5.62 19.04 5.44
CA ALA A 85 6.72 19.07 4.47
C ALA A 85 7.48 20.41 4.45
N ARG A 86 7.03 21.43 5.21
CA ARG A 86 7.75 22.70 5.31
C ARG A 86 9.07 22.46 6.04
N PRO A 87 10.23 22.75 5.43
CA PRO A 87 11.52 22.43 6.03
C PRO A 87 11.64 23.13 7.39
N ALA A 88 11.98 22.35 8.42
CA ALA A 88 12.22 22.85 9.75
C ALA A 88 13.24 24.01 9.68
N SER A 89 12.84 25.15 10.22
CA SER A 89 13.63 26.39 10.31
C SER A 89 15.11 26.12 10.63
N GLY A 90 16.02 26.87 10.01
CA GLY A 90 17.48 26.69 10.04
C GLY A 90 18.13 26.60 11.43
N ALA A 91 17.39 26.89 12.51
CA ALA A 91 17.78 26.60 13.88
C ALA A 91 18.02 25.10 14.16
N ASN A 92 17.28 24.19 13.49
CA ASN A 92 17.48 22.73 13.64
C ASN A 92 18.70 22.22 12.86
N TRP A 93 19.09 22.90 11.77
CA TRP A 93 20.32 22.60 11.05
C TRP A 93 21.52 22.87 11.95
N LEU A 94 21.60 24.05 12.58
CA LEU A 94 22.76 24.42 13.41
C LEU A 94 22.96 23.44 14.58
N ARG A 95 21.87 22.99 15.22
CA ARG A 95 21.94 22.00 16.32
C ARG A 95 22.46 20.64 15.87
N ARG A 96 22.19 20.21 14.63
CA ARG A 96 22.70 18.95 14.05
C ARG A 96 24.23 18.92 13.92
N TRP A 97 24.90 20.07 13.85
CA TRP A 97 26.37 20.13 13.78
C TRP A 97 27.02 20.37 15.14
N VAL A 98 26.36 21.11 16.02
CA VAL A 98 26.93 21.42 17.35
C VAL A 98 26.91 20.20 18.28
N LEU A 99 25.89 19.34 18.20
CA LEU A 99 25.82 18.11 19.01
C LEU A 99 26.95 17.10 18.73
N PRO A 100 27.21 16.69 17.47
CA PRO A 100 28.28 15.73 17.19
C PRO A 100 29.67 16.32 17.49
N LEU A 101 29.88 17.62 17.27
CA LEU A 101 31.15 18.26 17.56
C LEU A 101 31.46 18.28 19.07
N ALA A 102 30.44 18.53 19.89
CA ALA A 102 30.56 18.44 21.35
C ALA A 102 30.83 17.02 21.83
N GLY A 103 30.19 16.01 21.21
CA GLY A 103 30.44 14.60 21.49
C GLY A 103 31.87 14.16 21.16
N ILE A 104 32.39 14.58 19.99
CA ILE A 104 33.77 14.29 19.57
C ILE A 104 34.77 14.97 20.51
N ALA A 105 34.55 16.24 20.86
CA ALA A 105 35.42 16.95 21.81
C ALA A 105 35.45 16.27 23.18
N CYS A 106 34.31 15.76 23.65
CA CYS A 106 34.22 15.02 24.90
C CYS A 106 34.95 13.66 24.82
N LEU A 107 34.81 12.93 23.71
CA LEU A 107 35.53 11.67 23.49
C LEU A 107 37.04 11.86 23.39
N VAL A 108 37.51 12.89 22.67
CA VAL A 108 38.93 13.23 22.58
C VAL A 108 39.48 13.60 23.96
N LEU A 109 38.71 14.34 24.77
CA LEU A 109 39.11 14.71 26.12
C LEU A 109 39.17 13.46 27.03
N VAL A 110 38.18 12.57 26.97
CA VAL A 110 38.19 11.30 27.72
C VAL A 110 39.34 10.39 27.29
N LEU A 111 39.56 10.21 25.99
CA LEU A 111 40.67 9.41 25.45
C LEU A 111 42.04 10.01 25.79
N SER A 112 42.18 11.33 25.74
CA SER A 112 43.40 12.03 26.14
C SER A 112 43.68 11.87 27.63
N LEU A 113 42.65 11.77 28.47
CA LEU A 113 42.80 11.48 29.89
C LEU A 113 43.08 9.99 30.17
N GLN A 114 42.64 9.08 29.30
CA GLN A 114 42.88 7.63 29.43
C GLN A 114 44.26 7.18 28.91
N GLN A 115 44.97 8.00 28.12
CA GLN A 115 46.32 7.67 27.60
C GLN A 115 47.40 7.45 28.69
N THR A 116 47.13 7.73 29.96
CA THR A 116 48.06 7.40 31.07
C THR A 116 47.84 6.02 31.68
N THR A 117 46.86 5.26 31.21
CA THR A 117 46.59 3.89 31.66
C THR A 117 46.27 3.04 30.44
N MET A 118 47.21 2.20 30.01
CA MET A 118 46.94 1.13 29.05
C MET A 118 46.20 0.01 29.77
N PRO A 119 44.96 -0.35 29.37
CA PRO A 119 44.51 -1.72 29.46
C PRO A 119 44.59 -2.34 28.06
N ASP A 120 45.28 -3.46 28.00
CA ASP A 120 45.22 -4.39 26.88
C ASP A 120 43.79 -4.94 26.83
N LEU A 121 43.02 -4.55 25.82
CA LEU A 121 41.68 -5.08 25.60
C LEU A 121 41.56 -5.46 24.13
N GLU A 122 41.81 -6.75 23.90
CA GLU A 122 41.63 -7.51 22.68
C GLU A 122 40.14 -7.49 22.27
N ILE A 123 39.66 -6.35 21.77
CA ILE A 123 38.36 -6.24 21.11
C ILE A 123 38.63 -6.19 19.61
N LEU A 124 38.54 -7.37 19.00
CA LEU A 124 38.50 -7.52 17.55
C LEU A 124 37.14 -6.99 17.07
N LEU A 125 37.12 -5.72 16.66
CA LEU A 125 36.01 -5.10 15.94
C LEU A 125 35.90 -5.74 14.55
N SER A 126 35.14 -6.84 14.47
CA SER A 126 34.65 -7.35 13.19
C SER A 126 33.61 -6.36 12.67
N SER A 127 33.96 -5.68 11.58
CA SER A 127 33.10 -4.78 10.84
C SER A 127 32.20 -5.58 9.91
N ASP A 128 30.99 -5.91 10.35
CA ASP A 128 29.80 -5.96 9.49
C ASP A 128 28.55 -6.05 10.37
N HIS A 129 27.68 -5.05 10.26
CA HIS A 129 26.36 -5.05 10.87
C HIS A 129 25.39 -5.76 9.91
N GLU A 130 25.22 -7.06 10.09
CA GLU A 130 24.05 -7.79 9.58
C GLU A 130 23.51 -8.61 10.76
N LEU A 131 22.34 -8.21 11.27
CA LEU A 131 21.58 -8.99 12.25
C LEU A 131 20.79 -10.04 11.47
N GLU A 132 21.38 -11.22 11.31
CA GLU A 132 20.75 -12.35 10.65
C GLU A 132 19.71 -12.97 11.61
N LEU A 133 18.43 -12.66 11.40
CA LEU A 133 17.31 -13.39 11.99
C LEU A 133 16.86 -14.46 10.99
N SER A 134 17.48 -15.63 11.06
CA SER A 134 17.05 -16.81 10.29
C SER A 134 15.88 -17.49 11.02
N ILE A 135 14.65 -17.14 10.64
CA ILE A 135 13.47 -17.98 10.85
C ILE A 135 13.19 -18.65 9.51
N GLU A 136 13.34 -19.97 9.49
CA GLU A 136 13.53 -20.81 8.29
C GLU A 136 12.38 -20.77 7.26
N ASP A 137 11.22 -20.20 7.61
CA ASP A 137 10.00 -20.19 6.78
C ASP A 137 9.44 -18.78 6.46
N ILE A 138 10.18 -17.70 6.71
CA ILE A 138 9.68 -16.33 6.48
C ILE A 138 10.68 -15.55 5.63
N ASP A 139 10.34 -15.34 4.35
CA ASP A 139 11.04 -14.37 3.51
C ASP A 139 10.49 -12.96 3.79
N VAL A 140 11.36 -12.05 4.23
CA VAL A 140 10.99 -10.67 4.60
C VAL A 140 11.73 -9.69 3.70
N MET A 141 11.00 -9.10 2.74
CA MET A 141 11.50 -7.95 1.98
C MET A 141 10.97 -6.65 2.57
N THR A 142 11.88 -5.81 3.06
CA THR A 142 11.56 -4.46 3.53
C THR A 142 12.03 -3.43 2.51
N PHE A 143 11.09 -2.66 1.96
CA PHE A 143 11.40 -1.53 1.09
C PHE A 143 11.19 -0.22 1.85
N ASN A 144 12.24 0.60 1.90
CA ASN A 144 12.21 1.92 2.53
C ASN A 144 12.44 3.00 1.48
N THR A 145 11.43 3.84 1.22
CA THR A 145 11.60 5.08 0.46
C THR A 145 11.97 6.20 1.44
N GLY A 146 13.22 6.66 1.37
CA GLY A 146 13.77 7.64 2.32
C GLY A 146 13.08 9.01 2.33
N ASP A 147 12.29 9.35 1.30
CA ASP A 147 11.60 10.63 1.20
C ASP A 147 10.17 10.64 1.78
N ASP A 148 9.51 9.48 1.90
CA ASP A 148 8.08 9.40 2.25
C ASP A 148 7.81 8.96 3.69
N ASN A 149 8.86 8.72 4.50
CA ASN A 149 8.74 8.21 5.88
C ASN A 149 7.79 6.99 5.98
N MET A 150 7.76 6.17 4.93
CA MET A 150 6.89 5.02 4.77
C MET A 150 7.75 3.77 4.57
N SER A 151 7.46 2.74 5.36
CA SER A 151 8.12 1.44 5.28
C SER A 151 7.07 0.41 4.87
N VAL A 152 7.30 -0.26 3.74
CA VAL A 152 6.45 -1.36 3.28
C VAL A 152 7.17 -2.65 3.60
N VAL A 153 6.50 -3.51 4.38
CA VAL A 153 7.01 -4.83 4.77
C VAL A 153 6.16 -5.88 4.06
N TRP A 154 6.77 -6.64 3.17
CA TRP A 154 6.15 -7.80 2.55
C TRP A 154 6.53 -9.04 3.35
N LEU A 155 5.52 -9.78 3.79
CA LEU A 155 5.67 -11.06 4.49
C LEU A 155 5.14 -12.14 3.55
N ASP A 156 6.01 -12.96 2.98
CA ASP A 156 5.59 -14.16 2.28
C ASP A 156 5.52 -15.31 3.29
N TYR A 157 4.32 -15.87 3.49
CA TYR A 157 4.09 -16.99 4.39
C TYR A 157 3.63 -18.20 3.58
N SER A 158 4.51 -19.18 3.41
CA SER A 158 4.12 -20.53 3.02
C SER A 158 3.72 -21.29 4.28
N ILE A 159 2.44 -21.23 4.65
CA ILE A 159 1.88 -22.14 5.65
C ILE A 159 1.84 -23.53 5.02
N ASP A 160 2.78 -24.40 5.41
CA ASP A 160 2.59 -25.83 5.28
C ASP A 160 1.66 -26.26 6.42
N LEU A 161 0.36 -26.35 6.12
CA LEU A 161 -0.64 -26.87 7.05
C LEU A 161 -0.38 -28.37 7.25
N GLN A 162 0.60 -28.73 8.09
CA GLN A 162 0.67 -30.07 8.65
C GLN A 162 -0.62 -30.30 9.45
N GLN A 163 -1.44 -31.22 8.95
CA GLN A 163 -2.78 -31.61 9.42
C GLN A 163 -2.82 -32.26 10.83
N ASP A 164 -1.78 -32.14 11.66
CA ASP A 164 -1.69 -32.91 12.92
C ASP A 164 -2.23 -32.17 14.17
N GLY A 165 -2.88 -31.02 14.01
CA GLY A 165 -3.27 -30.15 15.14
C GLY A 165 -4.76 -29.97 15.41
N ILE A 166 -5.67 -30.69 14.75
CA ILE A 166 -7.13 -30.39 14.83
C ILE A 166 -7.93 -31.41 15.68
N ASP A 167 -7.29 -32.44 16.26
CA ASP A 167 -7.99 -33.44 17.08
C ASP A 167 -8.02 -33.12 18.59
N LEU A 168 -7.44 -31.99 19.04
CA LEU A 168 -7.42 -31.64 20.47
C LEU A 168 -8.60 -30.77 20.94
N TRP A 169 -9.55 -30.42 20.05
CA TRP A 169 -10.62 -29.46 20.35
C TRP A 169 -12.04 -30.04 20.26
N LEU A 170 -12.18 -31.36 20.21
CA LEU A 170 -13.48 -32.05 20.26
C LEU A 170 -13.46 -33.10 21.38
N ASP A 171 -13.55 -32.63 22.61
CA ASP A 171 -14.12 -33.38 23.75
C ASP A 171 -15.18 -32.49 24.43
#